data_AF-A0A7K0CUP7-F1
#
_entry.id   AF-A0A7K0CUP7-F1
#
_cell.length_a   1.000
_cell.length_b   1.000
_cell.length_c   1.000
_cell.angle_alpha   90.00
_cell.angle_beta   90.00
_cell.angle_gamma   90.00
#
_symmetry.space_group_name_H-M   'P 1'
#
loop_
_entity.id
_entity.type
_entity.pdbx_description
1 polymer ?
#
loop_
_entity_poly.entity_id
_entity_poly.type
_entity_poly.pdbx_seq_one_letter_code
_entity_poly.pdbx_strand_id
1 'polypeptide(L)'
;MTRTVKSLRTIVLTVVAGCLLTTPLPAAAAPTDQGPSGPQQWIDNTIPAPRFPAAAPLPNASLTPRLSALWRAVQSTPAGDPIFDSRPGNLDGLHPGDIIAARDVTATSALLAVVPIRQALLLKFRTTDGNGKPSFGTATLVIPAAAWTGPGDRPVVVNAIPINSLGLRCTPGYAMAHGPHSKFSVGDLIPPTTWWGLSRGYAVLIPDHEGPLMAYADPNVAGHIVLDAIRAVRAQDPNRFSRSRFAIGGYSGGAIASYAAAMLQSEYAPELNGILVGVTTGGLVTDYRTIAHKFNGNMASGILLVVALAIAREHPELLAYLNHLGQWAATSPVKDTCGDSNGPLGVTGVPVQIASTVADPLNSPLAQQLFARFDLRGRTSGAPLYIYHAAWDIWIPEQDSRNLFTSQCARGVRAVSRTVPGEHAIGMFAGFIGATQWLDERLRGHPAPSECPARQATSTTPARPGDPTASARPGS
;
A
#
# COMPACT_ATOMS: atom_id res chain seq x y z
N MET A 1 -4.99 36.60 -73.30
CA MET A 1 -5.66 35.28 -73.22
C MET A 1 -4.61 34.21 -72.96
N THR A 2 -4.88 33.34 -71.99
CA THR A 2 -4.27 32.02 -71.69
C THR A 2 -2.77 31.99 -71.31
N ARG A 3 -2.43 31.92 -70.00
CA ARG A 3 -2.23 30.68 -69.17
C ARG A 3 -1.01 29.86 -69.65
N THR A 4 0.00 29.47 -68.86
CA THR A 4 0.21 29.43 -67.40
C THR A 4 1.71 29.23 -67.09
N VAL A 5 2.13 29.74 -65.93
CA VAL A 5 3.46 29.79 -65.25
C VAL A 5 4.12 28.40 -65.10
N LYS A 6 5.32 28.15 -65.65
CA LYS A 6 6.69 28.21 -65.06
C LYS A 6 6.97 27.35 -63.81
N SER A 7 7.76 26.29 -64.02
CA SER A 7 8.74 25.72 -63.07
C SER A 7 9.87 26.72 -62.76
N LEU A 8 10.42 26.72 -61.53
CA LEU A 8 11.84 26.38 -61.29
C LEU A 8 12.22 26.33 -59.80
N ARG A 9 13.28 25.56 -59.58
CA ARG A 9 13.95 25.11 -58.36
C ARG A 9 14.79 26.19 -57.64
N THR A 10 14.69 26.18 -56.30
CA THR A 10 15.74 26.08 -55.27
C THR A 10 16.83 27.18 -55.08
N ILE A 11 17.11 27.40 -53.78
CA ILE A 11 18.38 27.69 -53.05
C ILE A 11 18.61 29.13 -52.50
N VAL A 12 18.66 29.27 -51.16
CA VAL A 12 19.78 29.72 -50.28
C VAL A 12 19.28 30.49 -49.03
N LEU A 13 19.87 30.08 -47.89
CA LEU A 13 19.79 30.54 -46.49
C LEU A 13 19.68 32.05 -46.22
N THR A 14 19.00 32.41 -45.12
CA THR A 14 19.61 33.25 -44.06
C THR A 14 18.93 33.06 -42.70
N VAL A 15 19.74 32.82 -41.67
CA VAL A 15 19.37 32.78 -40.25
C VAL A 15 19.34 34.22 -39.72
N VAL A 16 18.22 34.69 -39.17
CA VAL A 16 18.17 35.83 -38.23
C VAL A 16 17.05 35.61 -37.20
N ALA A 17 17.39 35.91 -35.96
CA ALA A 17 16.65 35.82 -34.70
C ALA A 17 15.14 36.13 -34.75
N GLY A 18 14.38 35.30 -34.04
CA GLY A 18 12.98 35.54 -33.66
C GLY A 18 12.68 34.92 -32.30
N CYS A 19 13.14 35.58 -31.24
CA CYS A 19 12.47 35.49 -29.95
C CYS A 19 11.03 36.01 -30.09
N LEU A 20 10.13 35.45 -29.27
CA LEU A 20 8.74 35.88 -29.02
C LEU A 20 7.70 35.44 -30.05
N LEU A 21 6.95 34.39 -29.67
CA LEU A 21 5.48 34.40 -29.46
C LEU A 21 4.93 32.97 -29.51
N THR A 22 5.28 32.15 -28.54
CA THR A 22 4.39 31.07 -28.09
C THR A 22 3.62 31.63 -26.91
N THR A 23 2.43 32.17 -27.15
CA THR A 23 1.48 32.40 -26.06
C THR A 23 1.22 31.05 -25.41
N PRO A 24 1.51 30.85 -24.11
CA PRO A 24 1.04 29.67 -23.44
C PRO A 24 -0.48 29.74 -23.46
N LEU A 25 -1.14 28.66 -23.92
CA LEU A 25 -2.54 28.44 -23.58
C LEU A 25 -2.66 28.60 -22.06
N PRO A 26 -3.61 29.39 -21.55
CA PRO A 26 -3.80 29.48 -20.11
C PRO A 26 -4.05 28.06 -19.62
N ALA A 27 -3.18 27.57 -18.73
CA ALA A 27 -3.45 26.37 -17.96
C ALA A 27 -4.85 26.57 -17.38
N ALA A 28 -5.77 25.63 -17.65
CA ALA A 28 -7.06 25.63 -16.99
C ALA A 28 -6.78 25.79 -15.50
N ALA A 29 -7.34 26.84 -14.89
CA ALA A 29 -7.12 27.11 -13.47
C ALA A 29 -7.41 25.82 -12.70
N ALA A 30 -6.43 25.36 -11.91
CA ALA A 30 -6.69 24.30 -10.95
C ALA A 30 -7.93 24.71 -10.15
N PRO A 31 -8.88 23.80 -9.86
CA PRO A 31 -10.03 24.13 -9.05
C PRO A 31 -9.54 24.79 -7.76
N THR A 32 -9.84 26.08 -7.59
CA THR A 32 -9.54 26.77 -6.33
C THR A 32 -10.36 26.09 -5.25
N ASP A 33 -9.73 25.76 -4.11
CA ASP A 33 -10.45 25.21 -2.97
C ASP A 33 -11.65 26.09 -2.65
N GLN A 34 -12.85 25.54 -2.84
CA GLN A 34 -14.05 26.22 -2.40
C GLN A 34 -13.97 26.22 -0.87
N GLY A 35 -13.83 27.41 -0.28
CA GLY A 35 -13.73 27.59 1.17
C GLY A 35 -14.88 26.93 1.93
N PRO A 36 -14.91 27.04 3.27
CA PRO A 36 -15.86 26.29 4.07
C PRO A 36 -17.30 26.66 3.69
N SER A 37 -18.16 25.65 3.58
CA SER A 37 -19.61 25.78 3.47
C SER A 37 -20.22 26.44 4.71
N GLY A 38 -21.46 26.92 4.61
CA GLY A 38 -22.18 27.54 5.74
C GLY A 38 -22.19 26.69 7.03
N PRO A 39 -22.53 25.38 6.96
CA PRO A 39 -22.45 24.49 8.13
C PRO A 39 -21.03 24.36 8.72
N GLN A 40 -20.00 24.27 7.89
CA GLN A 40 -18.60 24.22 8.36
C GLN A 40 -18.18 25.51 9.06
N GLN A 41 -18.57 26.66 8.52
CA GLN A 41 -18.34 27.96 9.16
C GLN A 41 -19.05 28.06 10.51
N TRP A 42 -20.30 27.60 10.60
CA TRP A 42 -21.04 27.56 11.85
C TRP A 42 -20.35 26.67 12.89
N ILE A 43 -19.84 25.50 12.49
CA ILE A 43 -19.06 24.61 13.36
C ILE A 43 -17.83 25.33 13.91
N ASP A 44 -17.02 25.95 13.06
CA ASP A 44 -15.78 26.61 13.49
C ASP A 44 -16.03 27.85 14.36
N ASN A 45 -17.14 28.56 14.14
CA ASN A 45 -17.56 29.68 14.97
C ASN A 45 -18.12 29.23 16.34
N THR A 46 -18.59 27.98 16.45
CA THR A 46 -19.21 27.43 17.66
C THR A 46 -18.21 26.61 18.50
N ILE A 47 -17.38 25.80 17.84
CA ILE A 47 -16.40 24.93 18.46
C ILE A 47 -15.06 25.66 18.49
N PRO A 48 -14.49 25.94 19.68
CA PRO A 48 -13.22 26.62 19.77
C PRO A 48 -12.08 25.72 19.27
N ALA A 49 -11.05 26.35 18.69
CA ALA A 49 -9.83 25.64 18.31
C ALA A 49 -9.20 24.93 19.53
N PRO A 50 -8.74 23.67 19.38
CA PRO A 50 -7.91 23.04 20.40
C PRO A 50 -6.60 23.82 20.57
N ARG A 51 -6.08 23.83 21.80
CA ARG A 51 -4.84 24.52 22.15
C ARG A 51 -3.71 23.50 22.24
N PHE A 52 -2.63 23.75 21.51
CA PHE A 52 -1.44 22.91 21.52
C PHE A 52 -0.23 23.72 22.00
N PRO A 53 0.71 23.10 22.74
CA PRO A 53 2.00 23.72 23.00
C PRO A 53 2.69 24.11 21.70
N ALA A 54 3.37 25.26 21.69
CA ALA A 54 4.12 25.71 20.53
C ALA A 54 5.19 24.67 20.15
N ALA A 55 5.32 24.41 18.86
CA ALA A 55 6.20 23.41 18.30
C ALA A 55 7.15 24.05 17.31
N ALA A 56 8.46 23.81 17.46
CA ALA A 56 9.42 24.11 16.41
C ALA A 56 9.00 23.41 15.09
N PRO A 57 9.20 24.02 13.92
CA PRO A 57 8.95 23.37 12.63
C PRO A 57 9.69 22.04 12.52
N LEU A 58 9.10 21.08 11.80
CA LEU A 58 9.79 19.82 11.53
C LEU A 58 10.97 20.07 10.58
N PRO A 59 12.16 19.47 10.82
CA PRO A 59 13.36 19.73 10.02
C PRO A 59 13.19 19.45 8.52
N ASN A 60 12.22 18.60 8.14
CA ASN A 60 12.01 18.11 6.79
C ASN A 60 10.62 18.40 6.22
N ALA A 61 9.81 19.24 6.88
CA ALA A 61 8.50 19.63 6.38
C ALA A 61 8.33 21.14 6.52
N SER A 62 7.97 21.82 5.43
CA SER A 62 7.66 23.26 5.39
C SER A 62 6.30 23.53 6.05
N LEU A 63 6.10 23.05 7.29
CA LEU A 63 4.88 23.25 8.06
C LEU A 63 4.97 24.55 8.86
N THR A 64 3.84 25.24 8.98
CA THR A 64 3.71 26.35 9.91
C THR A 64 3.90 25.85 11.37
N PRO A 65 4.29 26.71 12.32
CA PRO A 65 4.39 26.31 13.73
C PRO A 65 3.08 25.71 14.28
N ARG A 66 1.92 26.23 13.86
CA ARG A 66 0.60 25.70 14.24
C ARG A 66 0.37 24.29 13.69
N LEU A 67 0.66 24.06 12.41
CA LEU A 67 0.52 22.72 11.81
C LEU A 67 1.53 21.74 12.40
N SER A 68 2.73 22.19 12.73
CA SER A 68 3.74 21.36 13.42
C SER A 68 3.25 20.93 14.81
N ALA A 69 2.58 21.83 15.55
CA ALA A 69 2.00 21.51 16.85
C ALA A 69 0.84 20.51 16.73
N LEU A 70 -0.06 20.72 15.76
CA LEU A 70 -1.14 19.80 15.47
C LEU A 70 -0.60 18.43 15.03
N TRP A 71 0.38 18.39 14.12
CA TRP A 71 1.00 17.14 13.66
C TRP A 71 1.58 16.33 14.81
N ARG A 72 2.22 16.97 15.80
CA ARG A 72 2.70 16.28 17.02
C ARG A 72 1.54 15.77 17.88
N ALA A 73 0.46 16.54 18.00
CA ALA A 73 -0.69 16.18 18.82
C ALA A 73 -1.52 15.02 18.24
N VAL A 74 -1.54 14.86 16.91
CA VAL A 74 -2.25 13.76 16.24
C VAL A 74 -1.45 12.45 16.23
N GLN A 75 -0.17 12.45 16.62
CA GLN A 75 0.61 11.22 16.69
C GLN A 75 0.02 10.23 17.71
N SER A 76 0.26 8.95 17.45
CA SER A 76 -0.02 7.91 18.43
C SER A 76 0.70 8.22 19.74
N THR A 77 0.08 7.84 20.85
CA THR A 77 0.78 7.77 22.12
C THR A 77 1.97 6.81 21.99
N PRO A 78 3.16 7.15 22.51
CA PRO A 78 4.31 6.26 22.50
C PRO A 78 3.95 4.88 23.06
N ALA A 79 4.52 3.84 22.46
CA ALA A 79 4.31 2.47 22.85
C ALA A 79 4.89 2.17 24.25
N GLY A 80 5.84 2.98 24.72
CA GLY A 80 6.58 2.75 25.96
C GLY A 80 7.76 1.80 25.75
N ASP A 81 8.23 1.67 24.51
CA ASP A 81 9.27 0.73 24.11
C ASP A 81 10.16 1.35 23.02
N PRO A 82 11.44 1.62 23.31
CA PRO A 82 12.33 2.35 22.41
C PRO A 82 12.48 1.75 21.01
N ILE A 83 12.27 0.44 20.84
CA ILE A 83 12.38 -0.18 19.53
C ILE A 83 11.29 0.32 18.57
N PHE A 84 10.11 0.67 19.08
CA PHE A 84 9.01 1.27 18.31
C PHE A 84 9.08 2.80 18.33
N ASP A 85 9.40 3.40 19.49
CA ASP A 85 9.24 4.85 19.70
C ASP A 85 10.41 5.69 19.15
N SER A 86 11.64 5.17 19.20
CA SER A 86 12.84 6.01 18.95
C SER A 86 13.19 6.06 17.47
N ARG A 87 13.16 7.24 16.84
CA ARG A 87 13.71 7.41 15.48
C ARG A 87 15.25 7.33 15.52
N PRO A 88 15.88 6.41 14.76
CA PRO A 88 17.34 6.33 14.69
C PRO A 88 17.96 7.60 14.08
N GLY A 89 19.13 8.01 14.59
CA GLY A 89 19.74 9.29 14.22
C GLY A 89 20.45 9.33 12.86
N ASN A 90 20.93 8.19 12.34
CA ASN A 90 21.80 8.10 11.15
C ASN A 90 21.16 7.37 9.97
N LEU A 91 19.84 7.48 9.80
CA LEU A 91 19.10 6.75 8.74
C LEU A 91 19.59 7.08 7.32
N ASP A 92 20.10 8.29 7.08
CA ASP A 92 20.64 8.71 5.78
C ASP A 92 21.92 7.93 5.38
N GLY A 93 22.65 7.39 6.36
CA GLY A 93 23.86 6.59 6.13
C GLY A 93 23.61 5.10 5.97
N LEU A 94 22.35 4.67 6.02
CA LEU A 94 21.93 3.27 5.94
C LEU A 94 21.12 3.01 4.66
N HIS A 95 21.20 1.80 4.14
CA HIS A 95 20.44 1.34 2.99
C HIS A 95 19.11 0.72 3.42
N PRO A 96 18.06 0.77 2.57
CA PRO A 96 16.82 0.05 2.84
C PRO A 96 17.08 -1.43 3.17
N GLY A 97 16.55 -1.91 4.30
CA GLY A 97 16.77 -3.25 4.83
C GLY A 97 17.96 -3.40 5.80
N ASP A 98 18.82 -2.39 5.95
CA ASP A 98 19.91 -2.43 6.93
C ASP A 98 19.35 -2.52 8.35
N ILE A 99 19.89 -3.43 9.15
CA ILE A 99 19.43 -3.71 10.51
C ILE A 99 19.97 -2.67 11.47
N ILE A 100 19.07 -2.09 12.24
CA ILE A 100 19.37 -1.05 13.24
C ILE A 100 19.40 -1.67 14.63
N ALA A 101 18.43 -2.54 14.93
CA ALA A 101 18.37 -3.27 16.19
C ALA A 101 17.64 -4.61 15.99
N ALA A 102 17.99 -5.59 16.82
CA ALA A 102 17.30 -6.87 16.90
C ALA A 102 17.10 -7.23 18.37
N ARG A 103 15.90 -7.73 18.72
CA ARG A 103 15.56 -8.15 20.08
C ARG A 103 14.89 -9.51 20.05
N ASP A 104 15.42 -10.44 20.83
CA ASP A 104 14.76 -11.73 21.04
C ASP A 104 13.47 -11.51 21.84
N VAL A 105 12.36 -11.93 21.27
CA VAL A 105 11.01 -11.85 21.85
C VAL A 105 10.37 -13.23 21.94
N THR A 106 11.18 -14.29 21.90
CA THR A 106 10.72 -15.69 21.86
C THR A 106 9.82 -16.02 23.05
N ALA A 107 10.22 -15.61 24.26
CA ALA A 107 9.47 -15.92 25.48
C ALA A 107 8.06 -15.29 25.49
N THR A 108 7.94 -14.02 25.11
CA THR A 108 6.65 -13.32 25.05
C THR A 108 5.81 -13.78 23.86
N SER A 109 6.43 -14.02 22.70
CA SER A 109 5.77 -14.55 21.51
C SER A 109 5.24 -15.97 21.73
N ALA A 110 5.91 -16.78 22.54
CA ALA A 110 5.46 -18.13 22.87
C ALA A 110 4.11 -18.15 23.62
N LEU A 111 3.75 -17.06 24.33
CA LEU A 111 2.44 -16.92 24.99
C LEU A 111 1.28 -16.82 23.98
N LEU A 112 1.57 -16.41 22.75
CA LEU A 112 0.60 -16.30 21.65
C LEU A 112 0.64 -17.52 20.73
N ALA A 113 1.64 -18.39 20.88
CA ALA A 113 1.95 -19.43 19.94
C ALA A 113 1.04 -20.66 20.08
N VAL A 114 0.38 -21.03 18.99
CA VAL A 114 -0.43 -22.28 18.92
C VAL A 114 0.37 -23.46 18.36
N VAL A 115 1.59 -23.22 17.88
CA VAL A 115 2.57 -24.26 17.52
C VAL A 115 3.92 -23.95 18.16
N PRO A 116 4.75 -24.96 18.47
CA PRO A 116 6.05 -24.73 19.09
C PRO A 116 6.99 -23.87 18.21
N ILE A 117 7.51 -22.79 18.79
CA ILE A 117 8.48 -21.89 18.15
C ILE A 117 9.88 -22.11 18.74
N ARG A 118 10.90 -22.01 17.89
CA ARG A 118 12.31 -22.03 18.31
C ARG A 118 12.78 -20.64 18.72
N GLN A 119 12.34 -19.64 17.96
CA GLN A 119 12.85 -18.28 18.04
C GLN A 119 11.81 -17.32 17.48
N ALA A 120 11.66 -16.17 18.11
CA ALA A 120 11.02 -14.99 17.56
C ALA A 120 11.96 -13.79 17.74
N LEU A 121 12.28 -13.11 16.64
CA LEU A 121 13.21 -11.99 16.62
C LEU A 121 12.48 -10.75 16.10
N LEU A 122 12.34 -9.73 16.94
CA LEU A 122 11.85 -8.43 16.55
C LEU A 122 13.02 -7.64 15.94
N LEU A 123 12.88 -7.26 14.68
CA LEU A 123 13.85 -6.50 13.91
C LEU A 123 13.37 -5.07 13.76
N LYS A 124 14.31 -4.13 13.92
CA LYS A 124 14.18 -2.74 13.49
C LYS A 124 15.18 -2.49 12.38
N PHE A 125 14.72 -1.98 11.25
CA PHE A 125 15.53 -1.80 10.05
C PHE A 125 15.25 -0.46 9.38
N ARG A 126 16.19 0.03 8.57
CA ARG A 126 16.01 1.24 7.78
C ARG A 126 15.05 0.95 6.63
N THR A 127 14.09 1.84 6.40
CA THR A 127 13.16 1.79 5.25
C THR A 127 13.00 3.17 4.61
N THR A 128 12.09 3.30 3.65
CA THR A 128 11.75 4.55 2.98
C THR A 128 10.29 4.88 3.25
N ASP A 129 10.01 6.11 3.64
CA ASP A 129 8.66 6.58 3.95
C ASP A 129 7.82 6.85 2.66
N GLY A 130 6.57 7.26 2.81
CA GLY A 130 5.64 7.54 1.70
C GLY A 130 6.03 8.75 0.84
N ASN A 131 7.04 9.49 1.27
CA ASN A 131 7.61 10.66 0.61
C ASN A 131 9.01 10.42 0.03
N GLY A 132 9.50 9.18 0.07
CA GLY A 132 10.82 8.84 -0.43
C GLY A 132 11.97 9.25 0.50
N LYS A 133 11.69 9.56 1.79
CA LYS A 133 12.71 9.94 2.77
C LYS A 133 13.08 8.76 3.68
N PRO A 134 14.29 8.76 4.29
CA PRO A 134 14.68 7.71 5.21
C PRO A 134 13.83 7.64 6.48
N SER A 135 13.32 6.44 6.74
CA SER A 135 12.54 6.09 7.92
C SER A 135 13.00 4.74 8.46
N PHE A 136 12.27 4.17 9.42
CA PHE A 136 12.52 2.84 9.95
C PHE A 136 11.24 2.02 9.94
N GLY A 137 11.38 0.71 9.80
CA GLY A 137 10.30 -0.26 9.97
C GLY A 137 10.62 -1.24 11.08
N THR A 138 9.59 -1.92 11.58
CA THR A 138 9.73 -3.06 12.48
C THR A 138 9.06 -4.29 11.88
N ALA A 139 9.62 -5.46 12.15
CA ALA A 139 9.03 -6.74 11.75
C ALA A 139 9.46 -7.85 12.70
N THR A 140 8.58 -8.80 12.97
CA THR A 140 8.91 -9.98 13.78
C THR A 140 9.13 -11.20 12.87
N LEU A 141 10.32 -11.80 12.96
CA LEU A 141 10.62 -13.08 12.32
C LEU A 141 10.40 -14.21 13.32
N VAL A 142 9.47 -15.12 13.02
CA VAL A 142 9.17 -16.29 13.84
C VAL A 142 9.63 -17.56 13.13
N ILE A 143 10.34 -18.41 13.87
CA ILE A 143 10.99 -19.62 13.36
C ILE A 143 10.40 -20.82 14.12
N PRO A 144 9.81 -21.82 13.44
CA PRO A 144 9.24 -22.98 14.13
C PRO A 144 10.33 -23.85 14.77
N ALA A 145 9.95 -24.55 15.84
CA ALA A 145 10.81 -25.50 16.57
C ALA A 145 11.32 -26.64 15.67
N ALA A 146 10.47 -27.11 14.76
CA ALA A 146 10.83 -28.15 13.80
C ALA A 146 11.98 -27.71 12.89
N ALA A 147 12.94 -28.61 12.65
CA ALA A 147 13.98 -28.42 11.65
C ALA A 147 13.37 -28.36 10.25
N TRP A 148 14.00 -27.61 9.35
CA TRP A 148 13.58 -27.61 7.94
C TRP A 148 14.22 -28.80 7.25
N THR A 149 13.40 -29.64 6.63
CA THR A 149 13.82 -30.87 5.95
C THR A 149 13.59 -30.83 4.44
N GLY A 150 13.02 -29.76 3.92
CA GLY A 150 12.86 -29.55 2.48
C GLY A 150 14.17 -29.09 1.81
N PRO A 151 14.17 -28.98 0.48
CA PRO A 151 15.35 -28.57 -0.26
C PRO A 151 15.69 -27.09 -0.01
N GLY A 152 16.99 -26.79 -0.05
CA GLY A 152 17.50 -25.41 0.07
C GLY A 152 17.22 -24.73 1.40
N ASP A 153 17.33 -23.41 1.40
CA ASP A 153 17.09 -22.56 2.55
C ASP A 153 15.59 -22.57 2.93
N ARG A 154 15.28 -22.42 4.22
CA ARG A 154 13.89 -22.50 4.73
C ARG A 154 13.03 -21.40 4.09
N PRO A 155 11.91 -21.73 3.42
CA PRO A 155 11.01 -20.71 2.86
C PRO A 155 10.38 -19.84 3.96
N VAL A 156 10.02 -18.61 3.58
CA VAL A 156 9.44 -17.62 4.49
C VAL A 156 8.07 -17.17 3.97
N VAL A 157 7.04 -17.32 4.81
CA VAL A 157 5.75 -16.67 4.59
C VAL A 157 5.83 -15.26 5.15
N VAL A 158 5.49 -14.25 4.36
CA VAL A 158 5.32 -12.89 4.85
C VAL A 158 3.84 -12.67 5.13
N ASN A 159 3.46 -12.52 6.39
CA ASN A 159 2.08 -12.32 6.81
C ASN A 159 1.80 -10.84 7.00
N ALA A 160 1.23 -10.19 5.98
CA ALA A 160 0.76 -8.81 6.06
C ALA A 160 -0.61 -8.78 6.74
N ILE A 161 -0.62 -8.72 8.07
CA ILE A 161 -1.83 -8.68 8.91
C ILE A 161 -2.57 -7.35 8.71
N PRO A 162 -3.91 -7.30 8.63
CA PRO A 162 -4.65 -6.04 8.58
C PRO A 162 -4.62 -5.31 9.93
N ILE A 163 -3.60 -4.47 10.14
CA ILE A 163 -3.41 -3.69 11.38
C ILE A 163 -4.54 -2.64 11.53
N ASN A 164 -4.81 -1.88 10.46
CA ASN A 164 -5.92 -0.95 10.32
C ASN A 164 -6.02 0.08 11.46
N SER A 165 -4.90 0.63 11.92
CA SER A 165 -4.81 1.29 13.23
C SER A 165 -4.21 2.69 13.19
N LEU A 166 -4.44 3.45 14.26
CA LEU A 166 -3.74 4.68 14.58
C LEU A 166 -2.80 4.53 15.79
N GLY A 167 -2.86 3.43 16.55
CA GLY A 167 -2.03 3.23 17.75
C GLY A 167 -0.82 2.33 17.53
N LEU A 168 0.37 2.76 17.97
CA LEU A 168 1.61 1.94 17.92
C LEU A 168 1.49 0.62 18.68
N ARG A 169 0.73 0.60 19.78
CA ARG A 169 0.47 -0.61 20.58
C ARG A 169 -0.46 -1.60 19.89
N CYS A 170 -1.05 -1.27 18.75
CA CYS A 170 -1.89 -2.18 17.97
C CYS A 170 -1.08 -2.97 16.92
N THR A 171 0.23 -2.76 16.83
CA THR A 171 1.07 -3.44 15.85
C THR A 171 1.32 -4.91 16.25
N PRO A 172 1.38 -5.84 15.29
CA PRO A 172 1.71 -7.24 15.57
C PRO A 172 3.06 -7.41 16.27
N GLY A 173 4.07 -6.62 15.90
CA GLY A 173 5.38 -6.63 16.55
C GLY A 173 5.31 -6.26 18.03
N TYR A 174 4.46 -5.29 18.40
CA TYR A 174 4.24 -4.94 19.81
C TYR A 174 3.56 -6.09 20.57
N ALA A 175 2.52 -6.70 20.00
CA ALA A 175 1.87 -7.88 20.58
C ALA A 175 2.85 -9.03 20.80
N MET A 176 3.73 -9.33 19.84
CA MET A 176 4.73 -10.40 19.92
C MET A 176 5.82 -10.10 20.97
N ALA A 177 6.16 -8.82 21.15
CA ALA A 177 7.15 -8.38 22.14
C ALA A 177 6.62 -8.28 23.57
N HIS A 178 5.31 -8.13 23.76
CA HIS A 178 4.69 -7.84 25.06
C HIS A 178 3.64 -8.88 25.50
N GLY A 179 3.27 -9.83 24.65
CA GLY A 179 2.21 -10.81 24.91
C GLY A 179 0.81 -10.19 24.84
N PRO A 180 -0.25 -10.85 25.37
CA PRO A 180 -1.59 -10.28 25.42
C PRO A 180 -1.62 -8.98 26.23
N HIS A 181 -2.17 -7.91 25.64
CA HIS A 181 -2.32 -6.59 26.29
C HIS A 181 -3.65 -5.94 25.92
N SER A 182 -3.99 -4.80 26.53
CA SER A 182 -5.29 -4.12 26.38
C SER A 182 -5.63 -3.58 24.97
N LYS A 183 -4.71 -3.72 24.01
CA LYS A 183 -4.85 -3.27 22.62
C LYS A 183 -4.60 -4.41 21.63
N PHE A 184 -4.48 -5.64 22.14
CA PHE A 184 -4.25 -6.84 21.34
C PHE A 184 -5.52 -7.16 20.55
N SER A 185 -5.37 -7.45 19.26
CA SER A 185 -6.51 -7.83 18.41
C SER A 185 -6.52 -9.33 18.19
N VAL A 186 -7.69 -9.96 18.39
CA VAL A 186 -7.88 -11.37 17.99
C VAL A 186 -7.74 -11.56 16.47
N GLY A 187 -7.93 -10.49 15.69
CA GLY A 187 -7.67 -10.47 14.24
C GLY A 187 -6.20 -10.72 13.90
N ASP A 188 -5.28 -10.52 14.84
CA ASP A 188 -3.85 -10.84 14.66
C ASP A 188 -3.60 -12.36 14.68
N LEU A 189 -4.53 -13.14 15.24
CA LEU A 189 -4.48 -14.60 15.30
C LEU A 189 -5.37 -15.27 14.25
N ILE A 190 -6.28 -14.52 13.62
CA ILE A 190 -7.37 -15.07 12.81
C ILE A 190 -7.57 -14.24 11.52
N PRO A 191 -7.46 -14.87 10.32
CA PRO A 191 -7.15 -16.28 10.10
C PRO A 191 -5.70 -16.59 10.48
N PRO A 192 -5.40 -17.85 10.85
CA PRO A 192 -4.14 -18.20 11.50
C PRO A 192 -2.98 -18.36 10.51
N THR A 193 -2.75 -17.39 9.61
CA THR A 193 -1.70 -17.45 8.57
C THR A 193 -0.31 -17.69 9.19
N THR A 194 0.01 -17.00 10.29
CA THR A 194 1.26 -17.20 11.03
C THR A 194 1.40 -18.65 11.47
N TRP A 195 0.40 -19.17 12.16
CA TRP A 195 0.46 -20.50 12.73
C TRP A 195 0.40 -21.60 11.68
N TRP A 196 -0.38 -21.39 10.62
CA TRP A 196 -0.37 -22.22 9.43
C TRP A 196 1.04 -22.28 8.84
N GLY A 197 1.69 -21.15 8.55
CA GLY A 197 3.03 -21.12 7.96
C GLY A 197 4.06 -21.87 8.82
N LEU A 198 4.04 -21.62 10.14
CA LEU A 198 4.91 -22.30 11.10
C LEU A 198 4.65 -23.83 11.14
N SER A 199 3.38 -24.26 11.08
CA SER A 199 2.99 -25.69 11.03
C SER A 199 3.46 -26.40 9.76
N ARG A 200 3.68 -25.66 8.67
CA ARG A 200 4.27 -26.17 7.41
C ARG A 200 5.80 -26.22 7.46
N GLY A 201 6.42 -25.78 8.56
CA GLY A 201 7.87 -25.70 8.72
C GLY A 201 8.50 -24.44 8.11
N TYR A 202 7.69 -23.51 7.60
CA TYR A 202 8.16 -22.21 7.10
C TYR A 202 8.52 -21.30 8.27
N ALA A 203 9.47 -20.39 8.06
CA ALA A 203 9.54 -19.22 8.93
C ALA A 203 8.42 -18.24 8.54
N VAL A 204 7.99 -17.40 9.46
CA VAL A 204 6.98 -16.37 9.20
C VAL A 204 7.56 -15.01 9.55
N LEU A 205 7.50 -14.09 8.60
CA LEU A 205 7.87 -12.68 8.77
C LEU A 205 6.59 -11.85 8.88
N ILE A 206 6.47 -11.09 9.97
CA ILE A 206 5.28 -10.29 10.29
C ILE A 206 5.71 -8.82 10.34
N PRO A 207 5.59 -8.06 9.24
CA PRO A 207 5.95 -6.65 9.21
C PRO A 207 4.88 -5.77 9.84
N ASP A 208 5.31 -4.77 10.61
CA ASP A 208 4.47 -3.67 11.09
C ASP A 208 4.35 -2.63 9.97
N HIS A 209 3.63 -3.00 8.90
CA HIS A 209 3.65 -2.31 7.60
C HIS A 209 3.01 -0.92 7.59
N GLU A 210 2.36 -0.49 8.67
CA GLU A 210 1.88 0.89 8.82
C GLU A 210 3.00 1.85 9.28
N GLY A 211 4.17 1.31 9.65
CA GLY A 211 5.34 2.09 10.00
C GLY A 211 5.21 2.87 11.31
N PRO A 212 6.22 3.69 11.64
CA PRO A 212 6.33 4.34 12.94
C PRO A 212 5.31 5.48 13.15
N LEU A 213 4.65 5.92 12.08
CA LEU A 213 3.59 6.92 12.12
C LEU A 213 2.20 6.29 12.06
N MET A 214 2.09 4.95 11.98
CA MET A 214 0.83 4.24 11.79
C MET A 214 0.05 4.80 10.59
N ALA A 215 0.73 4.89 9.44
CA ALA A 215 0.22 5.42 8.18
C ALA A 215 -0.67 4.38 7.46
N TYR A 216 -1.69 3.89 8.16
CA TYR A 216 -2.70 2.99 7.61
C TYR A 216 -3.20 3.47 6.24
N ALA A 217 -3.23 2.53 5.31
CA ALA A 217 -3.62 2.67 3.92
C ALA A 217 -2.67 3.48 3.03
N ASP A 218 -1.52 4.00 3.49
CA ASP A 218 -0.48 4.47 2.56
C ASP A 218 0.22 3.25 1.92
N PRO A 219 0.01 3.00 0.60
CA PRO A 219 0.56 1.81 -0.04
C PRO A 219 2.09 1.90 -0.19
N ASN A 220 2.67 3.10 -0.28
CA ASN A 220 4.11 3.26 -0.46
C ASN A 220 4.84 2.91 0.84
N VAL A 221 4.36 3.42 1.98
CA VAL A 221 4.89 3.03 3.31
C VAL A 221 4.82 1.51 3.50
N ALA A 222 3.63 0.94 3.26
CA ALA A 222 3.41 -0.48 3.48
C ALA A 222 4.26 -1.38 2.56
N GLY A 223 4.32 -1.05 1.27
CA GLY A 223 5.12 -1.80 0.31
C GLY A 223 6.62 -1.72 0.59
N HIS A 224 7.15 -0.54 0.92
CA HIS A 224 8.56 -0.38 1.29
C HIS A 224 8.91 -1.18 2.54
N ILE A 225 8.11 -1.10 3.61
CA ILE A 225 8.37 -1.83 4.86
C ILE A 225 8.34 -3.35 4.63
N VAL A 226 7.37 -3.86 3.86
CA VAL A 226 7.31 -5.30 3.54
C VAL A 226 8.56 -5.76 2.78
N LEU A 227 8.97 -5.04 1.74
CA LEU A 227 10.14 -5.39 0.93
C LEU A 227 11.46 -5.25 1.73
N ASP A 228 11.58 -4.21 2.54
CA ASP A 228 12.76 -3.99 3.37
C ASP A 228 12.82 -4.94 4.56
N ALA A 229 11.68 -5.43 5.08
CA ALA A 229 11.67 -6.51 6.05
C ALA A 229 12.23 -7.81 5.45
N ILE A 230 11.93 -8.11 4.19
CA ILE A 230 12.52 -9.25 3.46
C ILE A 230 14.04 -9.06 3.36
N ARG A 231 14.51 -7.87 2.97
CA ARG A 231 15.95 -7.54 2.95
C ARG A 231 16.61 -7.73 4.32
N ALA A 232 15.99 -7.20 5.38
CA ALA A 232 16.48 -7.30 6.75
C ALA A 232 16.62 -8.75 7.20
N VAL A 233 15.63 -9.62 6.95
CA VAL A 233 15.72 -11.05 7.29
C VAL A 233 16.85 -11.74 6.53
N ARG A 234 17.00 -11.45 5.23
CA ARG A 234 18.08 -12.03 4.41
C ARG A 234 19.47 -11.59 4.90
N ALA A 235 19.60 -10.36 5.42
CA ALA A 235 20.83 -9.83 5.97
C ALA A 235 21.11 -10.31 7.41
N GLN A 236 20.07 -10.51 8.23
CA GLN A 236 20.18 -10.92 9.65
C GLN A 236 20.83 -12.29 9.81
N ASP A 237 20.48 -13.23 8.94
CA ASP A 237 21.00 -14.60 8.98
C ASP A 237 21.16 -15.13 7.55
N PRO A 238 22.22 -14.70 6.83
CA PRO A 238 22.41 -15.02 5.41
C PRO A 238 22.54 -16.53 5.17
N ASN A 239 23.09 -17.28 6.13
CA ASN A 239 23.23 -18.73 6.04
C ASN A 239 21.88 -19.46 6.03
N ARG A 240 20.84 -18.86 6.61
CA ARG A 240 19.52 -19.46 6.73
C ARG A 240 18.50 -18.89 5.75
N PHE A 241 18.66 -17.63 5.32
CA PHE A 241 17.63 -16.93 4.55
C PHE A 241 18.09 -16.26 3.26
N SER A 242 19.39 -16.20 2.94
CA SER A 242 19.85 -15.43 1.76
C SER A 242 19.24 -15.91 0.44
N ARG A 243 18.97 -17.22 0.31
CA ARG A 243 18.34 -17.87 -0.87
C ARG A 243 16.93 -18.38 -0.60
N SER A 244 16.34 -18.05 0.54
CA SER A 244 14.97 -18.45 0.84
C SER A 244 13.99 -17.88 -0.17
N ARG A 245 12.96 -18.67 -0.50
CA ARG A 245 11.79 -18.15 -1.22
C ARG A 245 10.87 -17.43 -0.25
N PHE A 246 10.36 -16.28 -0.66
CA PHE A 246 9.40 -15.48 0.10
C PHE A 246 8.07 -15.46 -0.63
N ALA A 247 6.97 -15.58 0.10
CA ALA A 247 5.63 -15.41 -0.46
C ALA A 247 4.77 -14.60 0.50
N ILE A 248 4.07 -13.59 -0.01
CA ILE A 248 3.34 -12.61 0.81
C ILE A 248 1.85 -12.93 0.79
N GLY A 249 1.22 -12.96 1.95
CA GLY A 249 -0.24 -13.04 2.07
C GLY A 249 -0.81 -11.83 2.79
N GLY A 250 -1.93 -11.30 2.30
CA GLY A 250 -2.64 -10.18 2.92
C GLY A 250 -4.12 -10.15 2.55
N TYR A 251 -4.96 -9.70 3.50
CA TYR A 251 -6.40 -9.47 3.31
C TYR A 251 -6.80 -8.07 3.81
N SER A 252 -7.79 -7.43 3.20
CA SER A 252 -8.29 -6.10 3.59
C SER A 252 -7.15 -5.07 3.62
N GLY A 253 -6.92 -4.35 4.72
CA GLY A 253 -5.75 -3.47 4.85
C GLY A 253 -4.40 -4.16 4.69
N GLY A 254 -4.29 -5.44 5.06
CA GLY A 254 -3.11 -6.26 4.78
C GLY A 254 -2.93 -6.56 3.29
N ALA A 255 -4.02 -6.60 2.51
CA ALA A 255 -3.95 -6.75 1.07
C ALA A 255 -3.37 -5.50 0.40
N ILE A 256 -3.56 -4.30 0.97
CA ILE A 256 -2.88 -3.07 0.50
C ILE A 256 -1.37 -3.26 0.59
N ALA A 257 -0.87 -3.75 1.72
CA ALA A 257 0.56 -4.00 1.93
C ALA A 257 1.11 -5.07 0.97
N SER A 258 0.40 -6.20 0.81
CA SER A 258 0.84 -7.27 -0.09
C SER A 258 0.79 -6.84 -1.57
N TYR A 259 -0.27 -6.14 -1.97
CA TYR A 259 -0.42 -5.53 -3.30
C TYR A 259 0.69 -4.54 -3.58
N ALA A 260 0.95 -3.60 -2.67
CA ALA A 260 1.95 -2.57 -2.86
C ALA A 260 3.36 -3.15 -2.95
N ALA A 261 3.70 -4.12 -2.09
CA ALA A 261 4.96 -4.85 -2.19
C ALA A 261 5.12 -5.50 -3.59
N ALA A 262 4.06 -6.12 -4.12
CA ALA A 262 4.10 -6.72 -5.45
C ALA A 262 4.30 -5.69 -6.57
N MET A 263 3.60 -4.55 -6.51
CA MET A 263 3.65 -3.50 -7.53
C MET A 263 4.96 -2.69 -7.50
N LEU A 264 5.52 -2.48 -6.32
CA LEU A 264 6.73 -1.68 -6.12
C LEU A 264 8.01 -2.50 -6.25
N GLN A 265 7.95 -3.84 -6.14
CA GLN A 265 9.15 -4.69 -6.08
C GLN A 265 10.13 -4.43 -7.22
N SER A 266 9.67 -4.32 -8.47
CA SER A 266 10.60 -4.18 -9.60
C SER A 266 11.30 -2.82 -9.65
N GLU A 267 10.69 -1.75 -9.11
CA GLU A 267 11.31 -0.42 -9.06
C GLU A 267 12.09 -0.17 -7.76
N TYR A 268 11.60 -0.68 -6.63
CA TYR A 268 12.16 -0.40 -5.31
C TYR A 268 13.13 -1.48 -4.81
N ALA A 269 12.87 -2.74 -5.15
CA ALA A 269 13.64 -3.90 -4.71
C ALA A 269 13.90 -4.93 -5.82
N PRO A 270 14.54 -4.51 -6.94
CA PRO A 270 14.74 -5.38 -8.10
C PRO A 270 15.58 -6.62 -7.79
N GLU A 271 16.43 -6.58 -6.77
CA GLU A 271 17.23 -7.72 -6.31
C GLU A 271 16.41 -8.82 -5.60
N LEU A 272 15.13 -8.56 -5.31
CA LEU A 272 14.16 -9.57 -4.84
C LEU A 272 13.43 -10.30 -5.97
N ASN A 273 13.75 -9.99 -7.24
CA ASN A 273 13.18 -10.69 -8.39
C ASN A 273 13.51 -12.19 -8.33
N GLY A 274 12.49 -13.03 -8.45
CA GLY A 274 12.62 -14.49 -8.34
C GLY A 274 12.80 -15.02 -6.91
N ILE A 275 13.04 -14.14 -5.92
CA ILE A 275 13.02 -14.45 -4.49
C ILE A 275 11.58 -14.36 -3.96
N LEU A 276 10.84 -13.33 -4.38
CA LEU A 276 9.41 -13.21 -4.14
C LEU A 276 8.65 -14.11 -5.13
N VAL A 277 8.21 -15.28 -4.69
CA VAL A 277 7.67 -16.34 -5.56
C VAL A 277 6.15 -16.31 -5.74
N GLY A 278 5.45 -15.48 -4.97
CA GLY A 278 4.01 -15.29 -5.11
C GLY A 278 3.44 -14.33 -4.07
N VAL A 279 2.35 -13.68 -4.45
CA VAL A 279 1.62 -12.75 -3.58
C VAL A 279 0.13 -13.07 -3.64
N THR A 280 -0.51 -13.12 -2.47
CA THR A 280 -1.97 -13.14 -2.38
C THR A 280 -2.51 -11.80 -1.90
N THR A 281 -3.62 -11.40 -2.51
CA THR A 281 -4.36 -10.18 -2.16
C THR A 281 -5.83 -10.54 -2.04
N GLY A 282 -6.43 -10.34 -0.87
CA GLY A 282 -7.84 -10.60 -0.64
C GLY A 282 -8.60 -9.35 -0.18
N GLY A 283 -9.80 -9.09 -0.71
CA GLY A 283 -10.59 -7.93 -0.28
C GLY A 283 -9.85 -6.60 -0.52
N LEU A 284 -9.17 -6.50 -1.67
CA LEU A 284 -8.21 -5.44 -1.96
C LEU A 284 -8.87 -4.14 -2.43
N VAL A 285 -8.36 -3.00 -1.94
CA VAL A 285 -8.58 -1.67 -2.51
C VAL A 285 -7.43 -1.33 -3.46
N THR A 286 -7.76 -0.88 -4.67
CA THR A 286 -6.79 -0.32 -5.62
C THR A 286 -7.15 1.10 -6.08
N ASP A 287 -8.43 1.49 -6.03
CA ASP A 287 -8.87 2.84 -6.38
C ASP A 287 -9.24 3.64 -5.12
N TYR A 288 -8.25 4.36 -4.60
CA TYR A 288 -8.37 5.17 -3.39
C TYR A 288 -9.38 6.31 -3.51
N ARG A 289 -9.52 6.89 -4.71
CA ARG A 289 -10.50 7.94 -4.96
C ARG A 289 -11.91 7.40 -4.84
N THR A 290 -12.18 6.31 -5.54
CA THR A 290 -13.52 5.71 -5.59
C THR A 290 -13.92 5.18 -4.21
N ILE A 291 -13.01 4.51 -3.50
CA ILE A 291 -13.33 3.98 -2.17
C ILE A 291 -13.55 5.09 -1.14
N ALA A 292 -12.78 6.19 -1.19
CA ALA A 292 -12.97 7.30 -0.26
C ALA A 292 -14.36 7.94 -0.42
N HIS A 293 -14.84 8.10 -1.66
CA HIS A 293 -16.20 8.57 -1.92
C HIS A 293 -17.25 7.55 -1.46
N LYS A 294 -17.02 6.25 -1.72
CA LYS A 294 -17.92 5.18 -1.28
C LYS A 294 -18.03 5.11 0.25
N PHE A 295 -16.95 5.39 0.98
CA PHE A 295 -16.96 5.31 2.43
C PHE A 295 -17.56 6.55 3.11
N ASN A 296 -17.71 7.65 2.39
CA ASN A 296 -18.15 8.92 2.94
C ASN A 296 -19.66 8.95 3.18
N GLY A 297 -20.09 9.37 4.38
CA GLY A 297 -21.49 9.64 4.70
C GLY A 297 -22.35 8.40 5.02
N ASN A 298 -21.73 7.26 5.28
CA ASN A 298 -22.41 6.02 5.68
C ASN A 298 -21.61 5.26 6.75
N MET A 299 -22.03 4.04 7.11
CA MET A 299 -21.39 3.24 8.17
C MET A 299 -19.87 3.00 7.99
N ALA A 300 -19.33 3.15 6.78
CA ALA A 300 -17.89 3.05 6.51
C ALA A 300 -17.10 4.34 6.84
N SER A 301 -17.78 5.42 7.23
CA SER A 301 -17.14 6.73 7.48
C SER A 301 -16.12 6.67 8.61
N GLY A 302 -16.26 5.72 9.54
CA GLY A 302 -15.28 5.48 10.59
C GLY A 302 -13.95 4.97 10.03
N ILE A 303 -13.98 4.08 9.03
CA ILE A 303 -12.79 3.63 8.31
C ILE A 303 -12.16 4.82 7.56
N LEU A 304 -12.97 5.62 6.86
CA LEU A 304 -12.48 6.80 6.15
C LEU A 304 -11.83 7.82 7.09
N LEU A 305 -12.41 8.07 8.26
CA LEU A 305 -11.84 8.94 9.29
C LEU A 305 -10.46 8.42 9.73
N VAL A 306 -10.37 7.14 10.10
CA VAL A 306 -9.12 6.52 10.56
C VAL A 306 -8.05 6.58 9.46
N VAL A 307 -8.40 6.26 8.21
CA VAL A 307 -7.51 6.37 7.05
C VAL A 307 -7.06 7.81 6.83
N ALA A 308 -7.97 8.78 6.87
CA ALA A 308 -7.61 10.19 6.67
C ALA A 308 -6.64 10.70 7.75
N LEU A 309 -6.86 10.32 9.02
CA LEU A 309 -5.97 10.68 10.11
C LEU A 309 -4.60 9.99 9.99
N ALA A 310 -4.57 8.73 9.55
CA ALA A 310 -3.33 7.99 9.33
C ALA A 310 -2.50 8.61 8.20
N ILE A 311 -3.14 8.87 7.06
CA ILE A 311 -2.53 9.58 5.92
C ILE A 311 -2.03 10.96 6.35
N ALA A 312 -2.76 11.69 7.19
CA ALA A 312 -2.33 13.01 7.67
C ALA A 312 -1.06 12.98 8.54
N ARG A 313 -0.65 11.82 9.07
CA ARG A 313 0.63 11.70 9.80
C ARG A 313 1.81 11.58 8.84
N GLU A 314 1.60 10.93 7.70
CA GLU A 314 2.60 10.78 6.64
C GLU A 314 2.62 11.98 5.66
N HIS A 315 1.46 12.61 5.45
CA HIS A 315 1.20 13.74 4.56
C HIS A 315 0.58 14.90 5.37
N PRO A 316 1.38 15.60 6.20
CA PRO A 316 0.91 16.57 7.19
C PRO A 316 0.22 17.81 6.61
N GLU A 317 0.37 18.08 5.32
CA GLU A 317 -0.39 19.11 4.61
C GLU A 317 -1.91 18.88 4.68
N LEU A 318 -2.36 17.62 4.85
CA LEU A 318 -3.77 17.30 5.02
C LEU A 318 -4.35 17.88 6.31
N LEU A 319 -3.53 18.13 7.32
CA LEU A 319 -3.96 18.74 8.59
C LEU A 319 -4.42 20.19 8.41
N ALA A 320 -4.01 20.87 7.34
CA ALA A 320 -4.48 22.22 7.02
C ALA A 320 -5.97 22.24 6.60
N TYR A 321 -6.49 21.10 6.15
CA TYR A 321 -7.89 20.93 5.77
C TYR A 321 -8.79 20.59 6.96
N LEU A 322 -8.25 20.41 8.18
CA LEU A 322 -9.03 20.12 9.38
C LEU A 322 -9.56 21.40 10.02
N ASN A 323 -10.88 21.45 10.19
CA ASN A 323 -11.55 22.50 10.95
C ASN A 323 -11.41 22.24 12.46
N HIS A 324 -11.98 23.07 13.34
CA HIS A 324 -11.84 22.91 14.79
C HIS A 324 -12.36 21.56 15.28
N LEU A 325 -13.50 21.09 14.75
CA LEU A 325 -14.04 19.76 15.05
C LEU A 325 -13.09 18.64 14.61
N GLY A 326 -12.55 18.73 13.38
CA GLY A 326 -11.58 17.79 12.86
C GLY A 326 -10.31 17.73 13.71
N GLN A 327 -9.81 18.88 14.18
CA GLN A 327 -8.66 18.94 15.08
C GLN A 327 -8.94 18.30 16.44
N TRP A 328 -10.14 18.50 17.01
CA TRP A 328 -10.56 17.82 18.23
C TRP A 328 -10.67 16.31 18.04
N ALA A 329 -11.28 15.85 16.95
CA ALA A 329 -11.39 14.43 16.62
C ALA A 329 -10.01 13.79 16.45
N ALA A 330 -9.12 14.44 15.68
CA ALA A 330 -7.77 13.98 15.38
C ALA A 330 -6.84 13.88 16.60
N THR A 331 -7.13 14.65 17.65
CA THR A 331 -6.32 14.70 18.89
C THR A 331 -7.00 14.02 20.09
N SER A 332 -8.22 13.51 19.89
CA SER A 332 -8.94 12.68 20.85
C SER A 332 -8.32 11.28 20.99
N PRO A 333 -8.80 10.42 21.90
CA PRO A 333 -8.37 9.01 21.97
C PRO A 333 -8.52 8.20 20.66
N VAL A 334 -9.24 8.72 19.65
CA VAL A 334 -9.26 8.16 18.29
C VAL A 334 -7.84 8.00 17.72
N LYS A 335 -6.91 8.87 18.08
CA LYS A 335 -5.51 8.78 17.62
C LYS A 335 -4.78 7.51 18.09
N ASP A 336 -5.39 6.71 18.97
CA ASP A 336 -4.85 5.48 19.55
C ASP A 336 -5.81 4.27 19.36
N THR A 337 -6.74 4.35 18.40
CA THR A 337 -7.67 3.25 18.09
C THR A 337 -7.00 2.16 17.28
N CYS A 338 -7.33 0.91 17.59
CA CYS A 338 -6.99 -0.25 16.77
C CYS A 338 -8.13 -0.56 15.79
N GLY A 339 -7.91 -1.48 14.85
CA GLY A 339 -8.84 -1.75 13.75
C GLY A 339 -10.25 -2.21 14.15
N ASP A 340 -10.41 -2.80 15.34
CA ASP A 340 -11.70 -3.22 15.91
C ASP A 340 -12.66 -2.03 16.18
N SER A 341 -12.10 -0.84 16.35
CA SER A 341 -12.86 0.40 16.60
C SER A 341 -13.35 1.08 15.33
N ASN A 342 -12.84 0.72 14.15
CA ASN A 342 -13.10 1.44 12.90
C ASN A 342 -14.59 1.38 12.49
N GLY A 343 -15.23 0.22 12.63
CA GLY A 343 -16.66 0.05 12.37
C GLY A 343 -17.54 0.86 13.34
N PRO A 344 -17.39 0.69 14.66
CA PRO A 344 -18.11 1.48 15.67
C PRO A 344 -18.03 3.00 15.48
N LEU A 345 -16.86 3.52 15.09
CA LEU A 345 -16.68 4.96 14.81
C LEU A 345 -17.53 5.46 13.64
N GLY A 346 -17.90 4.56 12.71
CA GLY A 346 -18.66 4.91 11.51
C GLY A 346 -20.17 4.82 11.67
N VAL A 347 -20.71 4.30 12.78
CA VAL A 347 -22.15 4.00 12.96
C VAL A 347 -23.05 5.22 12.70
N THR A 348 -22.57 6.42 13.01
CA THR A 348 -23.31 7.68 12.81
C THR A 348 -23.23 8.21 11.37
N GLY A 349 -22.38 7.63 10.52
CA GLY A 349 -22.24 8.00 9.12
C GLY A 349 -21.77 9.43 8.87
N VAL A 350 -20.99 10.01 9.78
CA VAL A 350 -20.53 11.40 9.70
C VAL A 350 -19.64 11.60 8.46
N PRO A 351 -20.06 12.41 7.47
CA PRO A 351 -19.24 12.68 6.29
C PRO A 351 -18.00 13.54 6.65
N VAL A 352 -16.89 13.31 5.96
CA VAL A 352 -15.60 13.97 6.21
C VAL A 352 -15.67 15.49 6.06
N GLN A 353 -16.61 16.00 5.25
CA GLN A 353 -16.91 17.42 5.07
C GLN A 353 -17.14 18.12 6.42
N ILE A 354 -17.83 17.47 7.36
CA ILE A 354 -18.16 18.07 8.66
C ILE A 354 -16.91 18.42 9.47
N ALA A 355 -15.79 17.72 9.24
CA ALA A 355 -14.51 17.93 9.90
C ALA A 355 -13.51 18.77 9.08
N SER A 356 -13.96 19.40 7.98
CA SER A 356 -13.07 20.08 7.04
C SER A 356 -13.30 21.59 6.91
N THR A 357 -12.23 22.33 6.58
CA THR A 357 -12.23 23.76 6.21
C THR A 357 -12.55 24.00 4.74
N VAL A 358 -12.73 22.94 3.93
CA VAL A 358 -13.05 23.01 2.51
C VAL A 358 -14.38 22.31 2.26
N ALA A 359 -15.25 22.89 1.43
CA ALA A 359 -16.60 22.38 1.20
C ALA A 359 -16.62 20.94 0.65
N ASP A 360 -15.67 20.60 -0.21
CA ASP A 360 -15.55 19.27 -0.80
C ASP A 360 -14.10 18.74 -0.73
N PRO A 361 -13.66 18.24 0.43
CA PRO A 361 -12.27 17.88 0.67
C PRO A 361 -11.83 16.67 -0.18
N LEU A 362 -12.73 15.75 -0.53
CA LEU A 362 -12.40 14.58 -1.35
C LEU A 362 -12.18 14.94 -2.83
N ASN A 363 -12.63 16.12 -3.28
CA ASN A 363 -12.36 16.64 -4.62
C ASN A 363 -11.36 17.82 -4.64
N SER A 364 -10.81 18.20 -3.48
CA SER A 364 -9.76 19.22 -3.37
C SER A 364 -8.50 18.87 -4.18
N PRO A 365 -7.73 19.85 -4.67
CA PRO A 365 -6.46 19.59 -5.36
C PRO A 365 -5.50 18.74 -4.55
N LEU A 366 -5.46 18.90 -3.22
CA LEU A 366 -4.64 18.07 -2.35
C LEU A 366 -5.08 16.61 -2.37
N ALA A 367 -6.38 16.33 -2.25
CA ALA A 367 -6.89 14.95 -2.34
C ALA A 367 -6.57 14.33 -3.70
N GLN A 368 -6.70 15.09 -4.81
CA GLN A 368 -6.32 14.61 -6.15
C GLN A 368 -4.85 14.20 -6.21
N GLN A 369 -3.95 15.02 -5.62
CA GLN A 369 -2.52 14.74 -5.59
C GLN A 369 -2.19 13.49 -4.77
N LEU A 370 -2.81 13.34 -3.59
CA LEU A 370 -2.63 12.16 -2.74
C LEU A 370 -3.15 10.89 -3.41
N PHE A 371 -4.35 10.93 -4.01
CA PHE A 371 -4.87 9.79 -4.78
C PHE A 371 -3.95 9.38 -5.94
N ALA A 372 -3.37 10.34 -6.65
CA ALA A 372 -2.41 10.05 -7.71
C ALA A 372 -1.11 9.44 -7.17
N ARG A 373 -0.65 9.87 -5.99
CA ARG A 373 0.52 9.31 -5.31
C ARG A 373 0.32 7.87 -4.83
N PHE A 374 -0.90 7.52 -4.41
CA PHE A 374 -1.24 6.18 -3.95
C PHE A 374 -1.63 5.23 -5.09
N ASP A 375 -1.77 5.72 -6.32
CA ASP A 375 -2.19 4.91 -7.46
C ASP A 375 -1.04 4.05 -8.01
N LEU A 376 -1.04 2.77 -7.61
CA LEU A 376 -0.09 1.77 -8.11
C LEU A 376 -0.65 0.95 -9.28
N ARG A 377 -1.86 1.23 -9.78
CA ARG A 377 -2.54 0.41 -10.81
C ARG A 377 -1.81 0.39 -12.16
N GLY A 378 -0.96 1.39 -12.38
CA GLY A 378 -0.08 1.49 -13.55
C GLY A 378 1.09 0.50 -13.55
N ARG A 379 1.48 -0.04 -12.39
CA ARG A 379 2.67 -0.88 -12.21
C ARG A 379 2.44 -2.34 -12.62
N THR A 380 3.54 -3.05 -12.86
CA THR A 380 3.54 -4.49 -13.15
C THR A 380 3.99 -5.24 -11.91
N SER A 381 3.27 -6.29 -11.53
CA SER A 381 3.65 -7.13 -10.41
C SER A 381 5.01 -7.78 -10.63
N GLY A 382 5.89 -7.69 -9.63
CA GLY A 382 7.16 -8.40 -9.58
C GLY A 382 7.03 -9.92 -9.36
N ALA A 383 5.85 -10.39 -8.98
CA ALA A 383 5.59 -11.79 -8.66
C ALA A 383 4.21 -12.26 -9.18
N PRO A 384 4.00 -13.58 -9.35
CA PRO A 384 2.68 -14.13 -9.64
C PRO A 384 1.64 -13.76 -8.58
N LEU A 385 0.38 -13.65 -8.99
CA LEU A 385 -0.71 -13.17 -8.13
C LEU A 385 -1.80 -14.22 -7.92
N TYR A 386 -2.27 -14.33 -6.68
CA TYR A 386 -3.54 -14.95 -6.35
C TYR A 386 -4.47 -13.90 -5.75
N ILE A 387 -5.49 -13.53 -6.52
CA ILE A 387 -6.41 -12.46 -6.18
C ILE A 387 -7.72 -13.10 -5.76
N TYR A 388 -8.24 -12.75 -4.59
CA TYR A 388 -9.53 -13.26 -4.16
C TYR A 388 -10.41 -12.17 -3.54
N HIS A 389 -11.73 -12.32 -3.67
CA HIS A 389 -12.66 -11.32 -3.16
C HIS A 389 -13.97 -11.97 -2.73
N ALA A 390 -14.61 -11.40 -1.72
CA ALA A 390 -15.92 -11.88 -1.26
C ALA A 390 -17.02 -11.47 -2.26
N ALA A 391 -17.94 -12.38 -2.57
CA ALA A 391 -19.00 -12.15 -3.55
C ALA A 391 -19.94 -11.00 -3.15
N TRP A 392 -20.14 -10.78 -1.85
CA TRP A 392 -21.04 -9.76 -1.30
C TRP A 392 -20.31 -8.81 -0.35
N ASP A 393 -19.08 -8.44 -0.68
CA ASP A 393 -18.31 -7.49 0.09
C ASP A 393 -19.05 -6.14 0.20
N ILE A 394 -19.51 -5.84 1.42
CA ILE A 394 -20.30 -4.65 1.72
C ILE A 394 -19.45 -3.37 1.74
N TRP A 395 -18.15 -3.50 1.93
CA TRP A 395 -17.22 -2.37 2.03
C TRP A 395 -16.55 -2.13 0.67
N ILE A 396 -15.81 -3.12 0.19
CA ILE A 396 -14.87 -2.96 -0.91
C ILE A 396 -15.44 -3.62 -2.17
N PRO A 397 -15.61 -2.88 -3.28
CA PRO A 397 -16.11 -3.46 -4.52
C PRO A 397 -15.19 -4.56 -5.05
N GLU A 398 -15.76 -5.70 -5.44
CA GLU A 398 -15.02 -6.78 -6.12
C GLU A 398 -14.34 -6.29 -7.42
N GLN A 399 -14.86 -5.23 -8.02
CA GLN A 399 -14.35 -4.66 -9.26
C GLN A 399 -12.86 -4.29 -9.17
N ASP A 400 -12.34 -3.89 -8.00
CA ASP A 400 -10.93 -3.59 -7.81
C ASP A 400 -10.05 -4.83 -8.05
N SER A 401 -10.44 -5.96 -7.46
CA SER A 401 -9.79 -7.26 -7.65
C SER A 401 -9.87 -7.72 -9.12
N ARG A 402 -11.03 -7.55 -9.78
CA ARG A 402 -11.21 -7.89 -11.20
C ARG A 402 -10.33 -7.02 -12.12
N ASN A 403 -10.25 -5.73 -11.84
CA ASN A 403 -9.42 -4.79 -12.59
C ASN A 403 -7.94 -5.11 -12.41
N LEU A 404 -7.51 -5.44 -11.19
CA LEU A 404 -6.14 -5.88 -10.93
C LEU A 404 -5.81 -7.12 -11.77
N PHE A 405 -6.64 -8.16 -11.70
CA PHE A 405 -6.45 -9.40 -12.47
C PHE A 405 -6.31 -9.12 -13.97
N THR A 406 -7.29 -8.42 -14.57
CA THR A 406 -7.26 -8.12 -16.00
C THR A 406 -6.04 -7.30 -16.40
N SER A 407 -5.70 -6.28 -15.62
CA SER A 407 -4.59 -5.37 -15.94
C SER A 407 -3.22 -6.06 -15.82
N GLN A 408 -3.05 -6.97 -14.86
CA GLN A 408 -1.80 -7.72 -14.67
C GLN A 408 -1.69 -8.83 -15.72
N CYS A 409 -2.80 -9.49 -16.09
CA CYS A 409 -2.83 -10.42 -17.20
C CYS A 409 -2.44 -9.77 -18.54
N ALA A 410 -2.90 -8.54 -18.82
CA ALA A 410 -2.49 -7.80 -20.01
C ALA A 410 -0.96 -7.57 -20.04
N ARG A 411 -0.35 -7.34 -18.87
CA ARG A 411 1.10 -7.15 -18.68
C ARG A 411 1.90 -8.47 -18.64
N GLY A 412 1.24 -9.62 -18.79
CA GLY A 412 1.91 -10.93 -18.83
C GLY A 412 2.23 -11.53 -17.46
N VAL A 413 1.72 -10.94 -16.37
CA VAL A 413 1.84 -11.50 -15.03
C VAL A 413 0.95 -12.72 -14.92
N ARG A 414 1.49 -13.82 -14.39
CA ARG A 414 0.71 -15.02 -14.09
C ARG A 414 -0.21 -14.74 -12.91
N ALA A 415 -1.51 -14.76 -13.14
CA ALA A 415 -2.50 -14.46 -12.12
C ALA A 415 -3.61 -15.52 -12.08
N VAL A 416 -4.19 -15.68 -10.90
CA VAL A 416 -5.38 -16.47 -10.61
C VAL A 416 -6.38 -15.56 -9.90
N SER A 417 -7.67 -15.66 -10.23
CA SER A 417 -8.73 -14.88 -9.59
C SER A 417 -9.81 -15.78 -9.01
N ARG A 418 -10.25 -15.51 -7.78
CA ARG A 418 -11.28 -16.29 -7.09
C ARG A 418 -12.32 -15.40 -6.42
N THR A 419 -13.59 -15.59 -6.78
CA THR A 419 -14.71 -15.06 -5.99
C THR A 419 -15.09 -16.10 -4.95
N VAL A 420 -15.17 -15.71 -3.68
CA VAL A 420 -15.50 -16.61 -2.56
C VAL A 420 -16.81 -16.19 -1.90
N PRO A 421 -17.59 -17.13 -1.31
CA PRO A 421 -18.85 -16.79 -0.68
C PRO A 421 -18.65 -15.91 0.57
N GLY A 422 -19.62 -15.05 0.85
CA GLY A 422 -19.67 -14.21 2.06
C GLY A 422 -19.58 -12.71 1.80
N GLU A 423 -19.75 -11.94 2.88
CA GLU A 423 -19.36 -10.52 2.92
C GLU A 423 -17.86 -10.39 3.27
N HIS A 424 -17.37 -9.17 3.53
CA HIS A 424 -15.95 -8.88 3.70
C HIS A 424 -15.27 -9.75 4.78
N ALA A 425 -15.85 -9.90 5.96
CA ALA A 425 -15.25 -10.70 7.02
C ALA A 425 -15.31 -12.20 6.68
N ILE A 426 -16.45 -12.73 6.24
CA ILE A 426 -16.61 -14.14 5.85
C ILE A 426 -15.69 -14.49 4.68
N GLY A 427 -15.52 -13.60 3.72
CA GLY A 427 -14.65 -13.78 2.56
C GLY A 427 -13.18 -13.98 2.93
N MET A 428 -12.72 -13.37 4.03
CA MET A 428 -11.39 -13.62 4.61
C MET A 428 -11.19 -15.11 4.92
N PHE A 429 -12.18 -15.74 5.56
CA PHE A 429 -12.15 -17.15 5.94
C PHE A 429 -12.40 -18.08 4.76
N ALA A 430 -13.40 -17.77 3.93
CA ALA A 430 -13.77 -18.58 2.79
C ALA A 430 -12.62 -18.70 1.77
N GLY A 431 -11.82 -17.64 1.62
CA GLY A 431 -10.63 -17.64 0.75
C GLY A 431 -9.35 -18.18 1.37
N PHE A 432 -9.30 -18.34 2.70
CA PHE A 432 -8.06 -18.65 3.44
C PHE A 432 -7.37 -19.93 2.96
N ILE A 433 -8.12 -21.03 2.82
CA ILE A 433 -7.55 -22.33 2.43
C ILE A 433 -6.95 -22.25 1.02
N GLY A 434 -7.68 -21.68 0.05
CA GLY A 434 -7.18 -21.55 -1.32
C GLY A 434 -5.96 -20.65 -1.42
N ALA A 435 -5.96 -19.51 -0.72
CA ALA A 435 -4.84 -18.58 -0.71
C ALA A 435 -3.58 -19.21 -0.08
N THR A 436 -3.72 -19.89 1.06
CA THR A 436 -2.59 -20.53 1.75
C THR A 436 -2.05 -21.74 0.99
N GLN A 437 -2.90 -22.58 0.40
CA GLN A 437 -2.47 -23.67 -0.48
C GLN A 437 -1.71 -23.14 -1.69
N TRP A 438 -2.18 -22.06 -2.32
CA TRP A 438 -1.48 -21.46 -3.44
C TRP A 438 -0.11 -20.90 -3.03
N LEU A 439 0.03 -20.28 -1.85
CA LEU A 439 1.33 -19.85 -1.30
C LEU A 439 2.27 -21.03 -1.05
N ASP A 440 1.76 -22.11 -0.44
CA ASP A 440 2.50 -23.34 -0.16
C ASP A 440 3.15 -23.92 -1.42
N GLU A 441 2.38 -23.97 -2.52
CA GLU A 441 2.87 -24.43 -3.80
C GLU A 441 4.05 -23.58 -4.31
N ARG A 442 3.94 -22.25 -4.23
CA ARG A 442 5.02 -21.33 -4.66
C ARG A 442 6.26 -21.49 -3.81
N LEU A 443 6.10 -21.55 -2.48
CA LEU A 443 7.22 -21.75 -1.54
C LEU A 443 7.95 -23.07 -1.78
N ARG A 444 7.23 -24.13 -2.19
CA ARG A 444 7.82 -25.40 -2.61
C ARG A 444 8.43 -25.40 -4.00
N GLY A 445 8.22 -24.35 -4.79
CA GLY A 445 8.80 -24.20 -6.12
C GLY A 445 7.93 -24.79 -7.24
N HIS A 446 6.65 -25.09 -6.98
CA HIS A 446 5.71 -25.38 -8.05
C HIS A 446 5.47 -24.10 -8.87
N PRO A 447 5.55 -24.15 -10.21
CA PRO A 447 5.31 -22.97 -11.03
C PRO A 447 3.91 -22.36 -10.81
N ALA A 448 3.85 -21.02 -10.78
CA ALA A 448 2.69 -20.22 -11.18
C ALA A 448 1.63 -20.92 -12.04
N PRO A 449 0.37 -21.25 -11.69
CA PRO A 449 -0.66 -21.37 -12.73
C PRO A 449 -0.98 -19.98 -13.29
N SER A 450 -1.67 -19.92 -14.44
CA SER A 450 -2.13 -18.67 -15.04
C SER A 450 -3.50 -18.88 -15.64
N GLU A 451 -4.47 -18.08 -15.22
CA GLU A 451 -5.83 -18.06 -15.74
C GLU A 451 -6.09 -16.85 -16.63
N CYS A 452 -5.04 -16.10 -16.92
CA CYS A 452 -5.09 -15.01 -17.87
C CYS A 452 -5.61 -15.48 -19.23
N PRO A 453 -6.51 -14.73 -19.89
CA PRO A 453 -6.97 -15.05 -21.22
C PRO A 453 -5.79 -15.26 -22.19
N ALA A 454 -5.90 -16.27 -23.06
CA ALA A 454 -4.90 -16.47 -24.11
C ALA A 454 -4.81 -15.20 -24.96
N ARG A 455 -3.60 -14.67 -25.18
CA ARG A 455 -3.39 -13.56 -26.11
C ARG A 455 -3.89 -14.03 -27.48
N GLN A 456 -4.95 -13.41 -28.00
CA GLN A 456 -5.33 -13.62 -29.40
C GLN A 456 -4.14 -13.18 -30.24
N ALA A 457 -3.46 -14.13 -30.87
CA ALA A 457 -2.43 -13.82 -31.84
C ALA A 457 -3.13 -13.10 -32.99
N THR A 458 -2.97 -11.79 -33.09
CA THR A 458 -3.30 -11.07 -34.31
C THR A 458 -2.38 -11.63 -35.39
N SER A 459 -2.93 -12.51 -36.23
CA SER A 459 -2.27 -13.00 -37.42
C SER A 459 -2.12 -11.82 -38.37
N THR A 460 -1.01 -11.08 -38.25
CA THR A 460 -0.50 -10.32 -39.39
C THR A 460 -0.01 -11.34 -40.40
N THR A 461 -0.92 -11.76 -41.27
CA THR A 461 -0.58 -12.49 -42.50
C THR A 461 0.46 -11.65 -43.24
N PRO A 462 1.67 -12.16 -43.50
CA PRO A 462 2.64 -11.44 -44.31
C PRO A 462 2.03 -11.21 -45.69
N ALA A 463 2.03 -9.96 -46.16
CA ALA A 463 1.72 -9.67 -47.56
C ALA A 463 2.64 -10.53 -48.43
N ARG A 464 2.04 -11.41 -49.23
CA ARG A 464 2.75 -12.33 -50.11
C ARG A 464 3.56 -11.50 -51.12
N PRO A 465 4.85 -11.78 -51.34
CA PRO A 465 5.62 -11.12 -52.39
C PRO A 465 4.96 -11.44 -53.74
N GLY A 466 4.80 -10.42 -54.57
CA GLY A 466 4.25 -10.57 -55.91
C GLY A 466 5.09 -11.50 -56.77
N ASP A 467 4.44 -12.15 -57.73
CA ASP A 467 5.11 -12.81 -58.84
C ASP A 467 4.48 -12.35 -60.16
N PRO A 468 5.28 -12.16 -61.23
CA PRO A 468 4.91 -11.43 -62.43
C PRO A 468 4.41 -12.35 -63.56
N THR A 469 3.95 -11.71 -64.65
CA THR A 469 3.67 -12.27 -66.00
C THR A 469 2.39 -13.10 -66.13
N ALA A 470 1.66 -13.15 -67.24
CA ALA A 470 1.50 -12.41 -68.50
C ALA A 470 0.19 -13.00 -69.10
N SER A 471 -0.70 -12.23 -69.72
CA SER A 471 -0.80 -12.08 -71.18
C SER A 471 -2.24 -12.37 -71.66
N ALA A 472 -2.80 -11.39 -72.36
CA ALA A 472 -3.72 -11.47 -73.50
C ALA A 472 -5.12 -12.10 -73.32
N ARG A 473 -6.17 -11.30 -73.60
CA ARG A 473 -6.67 -11.08 -74.97
C ARG A 473 -7.72 -9.94 -75.03
N PRO A 474 -7.98 -9.36 -76.22
CA PRO A 474 -8.75 -8.14 -76.42
C PRO A 474 -10.18 -8.37 -76.97
N GLY A 475 -11.03 -7.36 -76.84
CA GLY A 475 -12.07 -7.01 -77.81
C GLY A 475 -13.49 -7.52 -77.55
N SER A 476 -14.37 -6.66 -77.06
CA SER A 476 -15.46 -6.00 -77.83
C SER A 476 -16.16 -4.97 -76.95
#